data_AF-A0A7W4HK90-F1
#
_entry.id   AF-A0A7W4HK90-F1
#
_cell.length_a   1.000
_cell.length_b   1.000
_cell.length_c   1.000
_cell.angle_alpha   90.00
_cell.angle_beta   90.00
_cell.angle_gamma   90.00
#
_symmetry.space_group_name_H-M   'P 1'
#
loop_
_entity.id
_entity.type
_entity.pdbx_description
1 polymer ?
#
loop_
_entity_poly.entity_id
_entity_poly.type
_entity_poly.pdbx_seq_one_letter_code
_entity_poly.pdbx_strand_id
1 'polypeptide(L)'
;MSDGLFSPSTLAKQVAGYFGVEMSIERIIANTISVSRTAKATVFTNAHKELYVFIAGPMHLTYADMRKMVLHMNLVPVDALPPAGQSDYFEQYGETRFQEVFPGRSSVSPADIRYYKTLAPYNPALWRIDEVRDGEIYEWDPDSSTSWRLAVKYFYQHGLTRDSVVIPHRNAVSRKNK
;
A
#
# COMPACT_ATOMS: atom_id res chain seq x y z
N MET A 1 11.24 -20.50 -15.15
CA MET A 1 9.76 -20.54 -15.29
C MET A 1 9.14 -20.01 -14.01
N SER A 2 9.09 -18.69 -13.82
CA SER A 2 8.74 -18.07 -12.53
C SER A 2 7.93 -16.78 -12.71
N ASP A 3 7.06 -16.73 -13.72
CA ASP A 3 6.13 -15.59 -13.93
C ASP A 3 4.67 -15.93 -13.54
N GLY A 4 4.41 -17.14 -13.05
CA GLY A 4 3.06 -17.68 -12.89
C GLY A 4 2.35 -17.43 -11.56
N LEU A 5 3.01 -16.84 -10.55
CA LEU A 5 2.41 -16.76 -9.19
C LEU A 5 1.68 -15.46 -8.88
N PHE A 6 1.89 -14.36 -9.62
CA PHE A 6 1.34 -13.06 -9.26
C PHE A 6 0.87 -12.25 -10.48
N SER A 7 -0.05 -12.84 -11.24
CA SER A 7 -0.74 -12.17 -12.33
C SER A 7 -1.72 -11.10 -11.80
N PRO A 8 -2.09 -10.09 -12.60
CA PRO A 8 -3.19 -9.17 -12.28
C PRO A 8 -4.46 -9.90 -11.82
N SER A 9 -4.78 -11.06 -12.42
CA SER A 9 -5.95 -11.85 -12.04
C SER A 9 -5.85 -12.46 -10.63
N THR A 10 -4.66 -12.83 -10.19
CA THR A 10 -4.42 -13.35 -8.83
C THR A 10 -4.59 -12.25 -7.79
N LEU A 11 -4.01 -11.07 -8.06
CA LEU A 11 -4.14 -9.92 -7.17
C LEU A 11 -5.59 -9.43 -7.09
N ALA A 12 -6.31 -9.40 -8.21
CA ALA A 12 -7.74 -9.04 -8.22
C ALA A 12 -8.56 -9.97 -7.34
N LYS A 13 -8.32 -11.29 -7.40
CA LYS A 13 -8.97 -12.28 -6.53
C LYS A 13 -8.65 -12.08 -5.05
N GLN A 14 -7.40 -11.75 -4.72
CA GLN A 14 -7.00 -11.45 -3.34
C GLN A 14 -7.69 -10.19 -2.83
N VAL A 15 -7.76 -9.14 -3.65
CA VAL A 15 -8.45 -7.89 -3.32
C VAL A 15 -9.94 -8.14 -3.08
N ALA A 16 -10.61 -8.83 -4.00
CA ALA A 16 -12.03 -9.17 -3.86
C ALA A 16 -12.28 -10.03 -2.62
N GLY A 17 -11.46 -11.06 -2.39
CA GLY A 17 -11.63 -11.98 -1.26
C GLY A 17 -11.44 -11.32 0.10
N TYR A 18 -10.49 -10.38 0.24
CA TYR A 18 -10.20 -9.76 1.53
C TYR A 18 -10.96 -8.46 1.77
N PHE A 19 -11.14 -7.61 0.76
CA PHE A 19 -11.77 -6.29 0.91
C PHE A 19 -13.22 -6.26 0.44
N GLY A 20 -13.75 -7.34 -0.15
CA GLY A 20 -15.13 -7.40 -0.62
C GLY A 20 -15.42 -6.48 -1.82
N VAL A 21 -14.37 -6.06 -2.55
CA VAL A 21 -14.49 -5.15 -3.70
C VAL A 21 -13.88 -5.80 -4.93
N GLU A 22 -14.67 -5.89 -6.00
CA GLU A 22 -14.18 -6.30 -7.32
C GLU A 22 -13.34 -5.16 -7.93
N MET A 23 -12.09 -5.47 -8.28
CA MET A 23 -11.17 -4.48 -8.82
C MET A 23 -10.49 -5.02 -10.07
N SER A 24 -10.70 -4.33 -11.20
CA SER A 24 -10.01 -4.63 -12.46
C SER A 24 -8.64 -3.97 -12.46
N ILE A 25 -7.59 -4.79 -12.44
CA ILE A 25 -6.19 -4.33 -12.43
C ILE A 25 -5.73 -4.13 -13.86
N GLU A 26 -5.42 -2.88 -14.21
CA GLU A 26 -4.97 -2.53 -15.56
C GLU A 26 -3.46 -2.75 -15.71
N ARG A 27 -2.68 -2.23 -14.76
CA ARG A 27 -1.22 -2.25 -14.85
C ARG A 27 -0.58 -2.36 -13.49
N ILE A 28 0.38 -3.28 -13.36
CA ILE A 28 1.29 -3.35 -12.21
C ILE A 28 2.48 -2.40 -12.46
N ILE A 29 2.74 -1.51 -11.51
CA ILE A 29 3.82 -0.50 -11.56
C ILE A 29 5.08 -1.02 -10.85
N ALA A 30 4.91 -1.61 -9.67
CA ALA A 30 5.96 -2.28 -8.91
C ALA A 30 5.38 -3.58 -8.35
N ASN A 31 6.09 -4.70 -8.53
CA ASN A 31 5.57 -6.02 -8.15
C ASN A 31 6.40 -6.62 -7.02
N THR A 32 5.75 -6.97 -5.90
CA THR A 32 6.35 -7.73 -4.80
C THR A 32 7.66 -7.10 -4.27
N ILE A 33 7.69 -5.78 -4.18
CA ILE A 33 8.83 -5.05 -3.61
C ILE A 33 8.84 -5.17 -2.08
N SER A 34 10.01 -5.14 -1.46
CA SER A 34 10.11 -5.22 -0.01
C SER A 34 9.65 -3.92 0.63
N VAL A 35 8.85 -3.98 1.70
CA VAL A 35 8.47 -2.79 2.51
C VAL A 35 8.83 -2.94 3.98
N SER A 36 9.30 -4.12 4.35
CA SER A 36 9.99 -4.43 5.60
C SER A 36 10.83 -5.69 5.39
N ARG A 37 11.41 -6.22 6.46
CA ARG A 37 12.12 -7.50 6.44
C ARG A 37 11.25 -8.68 5.95
N THR A 38 9.93 -8.61 6.15
CA THR A 38 9.03 -9.74 5.87
C THR A 38 7.78 -9.37 5.07
N ALA A 39 7.41 -8.08 5.00
CA ALA A 39 6.24 -7.63 4.25
C ALA A 39 6.62 -7.21 2.83
N LYS A 40 5.69 -7.47 1.91
CA LYS A 40 5.81 -7.18 0.47
C LYS A 40 4.67 -6.27 0.02
N ALA A 41 4.96 -5.45 -0.98
CA ALA A 41 3.98 -4.58 -1.60
C ALA A 41 3.91 -4.75 -3.11
N THR A 42 2.71 -4.59 -3.66
CA THR A 42 2.47 -4.45 -5.09
C THR A 42 1.72 -3.16 -5.34
N VAL A 43 2.29 -2.30 -6.17
CA VAL A 43 1.71 -1.03 -6.60
C VAL A 43 1.12 -1.21 -7.99
N PHE A 44 -0.13 -0.81 -8.20
CA PHE A 44 -0.84 -1.04 -9.44
C PHE A 44 -1.91 0.03 -9.69
N THR A 45 -2.35 0.14 -10.94
CA THR A 45 -3.49 0.97 -11.33
C THR A 45 -4.69 0.11 -11.67
N ASN A 46 -5.88 0.60 -11.34
CA ASN A 46 -7.13 0.00 -11.82
C ASN A 46 -7.48 0.49 -13.24
N ALA A 47 -8.56 -0.03 -13.81
CA ALA A 47 -9.07 0.39 -15.12
C ALA A 47 -9.45 1.89 -15.22
N HIS A 48 -9.63 2.57 -14.08
CA HIS A 48 -9.92 4.00 -13.99
C HIS A 48 -8.66 4.86 -13.80
N LYS A 49 -7.46 4.27 -13.94
CA LYS A 49 -6.16 4.94 -13.71
C LYS A 49 -5.91 5.40 -12.28
N GLU A 50 -6.71 4.95 -11.31
CA GLU A 50 -6.43 5.21 -9.90
C GLU A 50 -5.31 4.29 -9.41
N LEU A 51 -4.38 4.86 -8.65
CA LEU A 51 -3.24 4.15 -8.10
C LEU A 51 -3.57 3.53 -6.74
N TYR A 52 -3.20 2.26 -6.57
CA TYR A 52 -3.34 1.51 -5.33
C TYR A 52 -2.02 0.86 -4.94
N VAL A 53 -1.87 0.62 -3.64
CA VAL A 53 -0.83 -0.26 -3.10
C VAL A 53 -1.46 -1.33 -2.22
N PHE A 54 -1.17 -2.59 -2.55
CA PHE A 54 -1.51 -3.75 -1.75
C PHE A 54 -0.28 -4.19 -0.96
N ILE A 55 -0.39 -4.32 0.36
CA ILE A 55 0.70 -4.75 1.25
C ILE A 55 0.27 -5.99 2.02
N ALA A 56 1.12 -7.00 2.06
CA ALA A 56 0.89 -8.21 2.84
C ALA A 56 2.18 -8.69 3.52
N GLY A 57 2.06 -9.28 4.71
CA GLY A 57 3.17 -9.89 5.41
C GLY A 57 2.73 -11.00 6.37
N PRO A 58 3.66 -11.78 6.94
CA PRO A 58 3.33 -12.85 7.88
C PRO A 58 3.06 -12.37 9.32
N MET A 59 3.32 -11.08 9.61
CA MET A 59 3.22 -10.51 10.96
C MET A 59 1.83 -9.92 11.23
N HIS A 60 1.45 -9.81 12.51
CA HIS A 60 0.33 -8.95 12.89
C HIS A 60 0.75 -7.49 12.71
N LEU A 61 0.14 -6.81 11.74
CA LEU A 61 0.40 -5.42 11.40
C LEU A 61 -0.88 -4.61 11.63
N THR A 62 -0.70 -3.41 12.16
CA THR A 62 -1.81 -2.47 12.42
C THR A 62 -1.97 -1.50 11.26
N TYR A 63 -3.08 -0.75 11.27
CA TYR A 63 -3.27 0.40 10.38
C TYR A 63 -2.10 1.38 10.47
N ALA A 64 -1.57 1.67 11.67
CA ALA A 64 -0.43 2.55 11.87
C ALA A 64 0.82 2.04 11.15
N ASP A 65 1.14 0.75 11.32
CA ASP A 65 2.31 0.12 10.71
C ASP A 65 2.23 0.16 9.18
N MET A 66 1.07 -0.21 8.63
CA MET A 66 0.83 -0.22 7.20
C MET A 66 0.91 1.19 6.61
N ARG A 67 0.29 2.19 7.26
CA ARG A 67 0.38 3.58 6.82
C ARG A 67 1.83 4.07 6.83
N LYS A 68 2.61 3.70 7.84
CA LYS A 68 4.03 4.04 7.92
C LYS A 68 4.82 3.43 6.76
N MET A 69 4.55 2.17 6.39
CA MET A 69 5.16 1.54 5.22
C MET A 69 4.83 2.29 3.92
N VAL A 70 3.56 2.63 3.70
CA VAL A 70 3.11 3.41 2.51
C VAL A 70 3.85 4.76 2.42
N LEU A 71 3.97 5.48 3.53
CA LEU A 71 4.68 6.76 3.55
C LEU A 71 6.17 6.61 3.25
N HIS A 72 6.82 5.54 3.74
CA HIS A 72 8.22 5.28 3.44
C HIS A 72 8.47 4.83 2.00
N MET A 73 7.47 4.22 1.34
CA MET A 73 7.49 3.99 -0.11
C MET A 73 7.39 5.27 -0.93
N ASN A 74 7.26 6.43 -0.28
CA ASN A 74 7.10 7.76 -0.87
C ASN A 74 5.73 7.96 -1.56
N LEU A 75 4.70 7.28 -1.05
CA LEU A 75 3.32 7.37 -1.51
C LEU A 75 2.47 8.20 -0.55
N VAL A 76 1.57 9.02 -1.08
CA VAL A 76 0.58 9.79 -0.29
C VAL A 76 -0.74 9.01 -0.26
N PRO A 77 -1.13 8.38 0.87
CA PRO A 77 -2.39 7.65 0.95
C PRO A 77 -3.59 8.61 1.06
N VAL A 78 -4.66 8.33 0.31
CA VAL A 78 -5.97 8.99 0.45
C VAL A 78 -6.78 8.27 1.52
N ASP A 79 -7.05 6.99 1.29
CA ASP A 79 -7.92 6.16 2.11
C ASP A 79 -7.46 4.69 2.07
N ALA A 80 -7.67 4.02 3.20
CA ALA A 80 -7.49 2.58 3.32
C ALA A 80 -8.81 1.88 3.05
N LEU A 81 -8.79 0.85 2.20
CA LEU A 81 -9.96 0.02 1.98
C LEU A 81 -10.13 -0.93 3.19
N PRO A 82 -11.29 -0.91 3.86
CA PRO A 82 -11.49 -1.75 5.02
C PRO A 82 -11.67 -3.23 4.64
N PRO A 83 -11.34 -4.16 5.54
CA PRO A 83 -11.55 -5.58 5.31
C PRO A 83 -13.05 -5.90 5.15
N ALA A 84 -13.33 -6.93 4.34
CA ALA A 84 -14.65 -7.50 4.08
C ALA A 84 -15.74 -6.48 3.69
N GLY A 85 -15.36 -5.34 3.09
CA GLY A 85 -16.28 -4.27 2.71
C GLY A 85 -16.92 -3.54 3.90
N GLN A 86 -16.41 -3.72 5.12
CA GLN A 86 -16.95 -3.11 6.33
C GLN A 86 -16.50 -1.66 6.42
N SER A 87 -17.28 -0.73 5.84
CA SER A 87 -16.93 0.69 5.71
C SER A 87 -16.50 1.37 7.02
N ASP A 88 -17.02 0.91 8.15
CA ASP A 88 -16.79 1.44 9.50
C ASP A 88 -15.83 0.59 10.35
N TYR A 89 -15.15 -0.41 9.77
CA TYR A 89 -14.25 -1.33 10.49
C TYR A 89 -13.28 -0.61 11.44
N PHE A 90 -12.54 0.38 10.93
CA PHE A 90 -11.55 1.11 11.72
C PHE A 90 -12.21 1.97 12.81
N GLU A 91 -13.41 2.46 12.55
CA GLU A 91 -14.19 3.26 13.49
C GLU A 91 -14.73 2.41 14.64
N GLN A 92 -15.42 1.32 14.32
CA GLN A 92 -15.91 0.35 15.30
C GLN A 92 -14.78 -0.22 16.17
N TYR A 93 -13.64 -0.55 15.56
CA TYR A 93 -12.46 -1.02 16.31
C TYR A 93 -11.97 0.07 17.28
N GLY A 94 -11.87 1.31 16.81
CA GLY A 94 -11.44 2.45 17.62
C GLY A 94 -12.38 2.74 18.79
N GLU A 95 -13.69 2.72 18.55
CA GLU A 95 -14.72 2.90 19.58
C GLU A 95 -14.66 1.79 20.63
N THR A 96 -14.60 0.53 20.18
CA THR A 96 -14.51 -0.63 21.06
C THR A 96 -13.28 -0.52 21.97
N ARG A 97 -12.12 -0.23 21.39
CA ARG A 97 -10.88 -0.06 22.17
C ARG A 97 -10.91 1.15 23.10
N PHE A 98 -11.53 2.25 22.68
CA PHE A 98 -11.71 3.41 23.54
C PHE A 98 -12.58 3.06 24.76
N GLN A 99 -13.70 2.38 24.53
CA GLN A 99 -14.64 1.96 25.58
C GLN A 99 -13.98 1.00 26.58
N GLU A 100 -13.10 0.11 26.12
CA GLU A 100 -12.33 -0.80 26.98
C GLU A 100 -11.38 -0.04 27.92
N VAL A 101 -10.75 1.04 27.45
CA VAL A 101 -9.85 1.86 28.27
C VAL A 101 -10.62 2.85 29.16
N PHE A 102 -11.76 3.37 28.70
CA PHE A 102 -12.56 4.38 29.38
C PHE A 102 -14.05 3.97 29.52
N PRO A 103 -14.37 2.91 30.30
CA PRO A 103 -15.71 2.35 30.36
C PRO A 103 -16.78 3.31 30.91
N GLY A 104 -16.37 4.32 31.68
CA GLY A 104 -17.26 5.32 32.27
C GLY A 104 -17.63 6.50 31.36
N ARG A 105 -17.07 6.60 30.15
CA ARG A 105 -17.44 7.64 29.18
C ARG A 105 -18.59 7.19 28.29
N SER A 106 -19.66 7.98 28.29
CA SER A 106 -20.87 7.75 27.48
C SER A 106 -20.86 8.46 26.13
N SER A 107 -20.06 9.53 25.98
CA SER A 107 -19.90 10.25 24.71
C SER A 107 -18.48 10.05 24.16
N VAL A 108 -18.40 9.56 22.92
CA VAL A 108 -17.15 9.34 22.20
C VAL A 108 -17.10 10.30 21.03
N SER A 109 -16.06 11.15 20.97
CA SER A 109 -15.85 12.03 19.81
C SER A 109 -14.92 11.36 18.78
N PRO A 110 -14.95 11.78 17.50
CA PRO A 110 -13.98 11.32 16.51
C PRO A 110 -12.52 11.60 16.89
N ALA A 111 -12.28 12.62 17.72
CA ALA A 111 -10.95 12.95 18.24
C ALA A 111 -10.46 11.93 19.27
N ASP A 112 -11.37 11.44 20.11
CA ASP A 112 -11.07 10.47 21.16
C ASP A 112 -10.62 9.12 20.56
N ILE A 113 -11.27 8.68 19.49
CA ILE A 113 -10.98 7.37 18.87
C ILE A 113 -9.83 7.40 17.86
N ARG A 114 -9.35 8.58 17.45
CA ARG A 114 -8.37 8.74 16.36
C ARG A 114 -7.14 7.85 16.53
N TYR A 115 -6.55 7.84 17.74
CA TYR A 115 -5.42 6.97 18.07
C TYR A 115 -5.80 5.49 18.02
N TYR A 116 -6.94 5.13 18.60
CA TYR A 116 -7.39 3.74 18.68
C TYR A 116 -7.71 3.13 17.31
N LYS A 117 -8.21 3.92 16.35
CA LYS A 117 -8.37 3.47 14.95
C LYS A 117 -7.05 2.97 14.37
N THR A 118 -5.92 3.58 14.75
CA THR A 118 -4.60 3.20 14.22
C THR A 118 -4.09 1.84 14.72
N LEU A 119 -4.68 1.31 15.80
CA LEU A 119 -4.33 0.02 16.39
C LEU A 119 -5.10 -1.16 15.76
N ALA A 120 -6.05 -0.87 14.88
CA ALA A 120 -6.83 -1.89 14.20
C ALA A 120 -5.91 -2.84 13.40
N PRO A 121 -6.04 -4.17 13.57
CA PRO A 121 -5.36 -5.14 12.75
C PRO A 121 -5.67 -4.89 11.27
N TYR A 122 -4.64 -4.82 10.44
CA TYR A 122 -4.82 -4.50 9.04
C TYR A 122 -3.74 -5.20 8.20
N ASN A 123 -4.01 -6.46 7.85
CA ASN A 123 -3.11 -7.27 7.02
C ASN A 123 -3.90 -8.41 6.32
N PRO A 124 -3.92 -8.46 4.98
CA PRO A 124 -3.33 -7.47 4.06
C PRO A 124 -3.97 -6.08 4.16
N ALA A 125 -3.25 -5.09 3.63
CA ALA A 125 -3.67 -3.71 3.53
C ALA A 125 -3.80 -3.28 2.07
N LEU A 126 -4.77 -2.43 1.77
CA LEU A 126 -4.99 -1.87 0.44
C LEU A 126 -5.30 -0.38 0.57
N TRP A 127 -4.43 0.44 -0.01
CA TRP A 127 -4.57 1.89 0.06
C TRP A 127 -4.76 2.46 -1.32
N ARG A 128 -5.70 3.39 -1.46
CA ARG A 128 -5.73 4.30 -2.60
C ARG A 128 -4.70 5.39 -2.40
N ILE A 129 -3.96 5.70 -3.46
CA ILE A 129 -2.86 6.66 -3.46
C ILE A 129 -3.29 7.92 -4.20
N ASP A 130 -2.97 9.07 -3.60
CA ASP A 130 -3.19 10.41 -4.16
C ASP A 130 -2.02 10.81 -5.05
N GLU A 131 -0.81 10.51 -4.61
CA GLU A 131 0.41 11.01 -5.22
C GLU A 131 1.58 10.05 -4.99
N VAL A 132 2.45 9.95 -5.99
CA VAL A 132 3.82 9.47 -5.81
C VAL A 132 4.73 10.70 -5.76
N ARG A 133 5.26 11.01 -4.58
CA ARG A 133 6.08 12.21 -4.39
C ARG A 133 7.32 12.12 -5.26
N ASP A 134 7.66 13.23 -5.91
CA ASP A 134 8.81 13.35 -6.81
C ASP A 134 8.86 12.29 -7.95
N GLY A 135 7.77 11.55 -8.16
CA GLY A 135 7.68 10.46 -9.14
C GLY A 135 8.58 9.26 -8.83
N GLU A 136 8.90 9.00 -7.57
CA GLU A 136 9.81 7.92 -7.15
C GLU A 136 9.16 7.01 -6.10
N ILE A 137 9.11 5.71 -6.37
CA ILE A 137 8.62 4.68 -5.45
C ILE A 137 9.81 3.93 -4.86
N TYR A 138 9.83 3.80 -3.54
CA TYR A 138 10.93 3.18 -2.81
C TYR A 138 10.57 1.79 -2.28
N GLU A 139 11.59 0.93 -2.16
CA GLU A 139 11.52 -0.35 -1.46
C GLU A 139 12.50 -0.37 -0.29
N TRP A 140 12.17 -1.16 0.73
CA TRP A 140 13.03 -1.41 1.87
C TRP A 140 14.23 -2.27 1.46
N ASP A 141 15.42 -1.81 1.81
CA ASP A 141 16.69 -2.49 1.57
C ASP A 141 17.55 -2.39 2.83
N PRO A 142 17.81 -3.51 3.55
CA PRO A 142 18.61 -3.48 4.78
C PRO A 142 20.06 -3.03 4.55
N ASP A 143 20.56 -3.16 3.32
CA ASP A 143 21.94 -2.86 2.97
C ASP A 143 22.10 -1.40 2.49
N SER A 144 20.99 -0.66 2.33
CA SER A 144 20.99 0.77 2.02
C SER A 144 21.30 1.61 3.26
N SER A 145 22.07 2.70 3.10
CA SER A 145 22.39 3.64 4.18
C SER A 145 21.16 4.31 4.80
N THR A 146 20.06 4.43 4.05
CA THR A 146 18.78 4.97 4.52
C THR A 146 17.75 3.88 4.80
N SER A 147 18.12 2.60 4.67
CA SER A 147 17.23 1.43 4.68
C SER A 147 16.14 1.40 3.60
N TRP A 148 16.19 2.33 2.64
CA TRP A 148 15.27 2.43 1.51
C TRP A 148 16.06 2.72 0.24
N ARG A 149 15.64 2.15 -0.88
CA ARG A 149 16.22 2.42 -2.20
C ARG A 149 15.13 2.63 -3.23
N LEU A 150 15.48 3.32 -4.32
CA LEU A 150 14.58 3.52 -5.44
C LEU A 150 14.23 2.16 -6.08
N ALA A 151 12.94 1.83 -6.11
CA ALA A 151 12.43 0.63 -6.78
C ALA A 151 12.04 0.95 -8.24
N VAL A 152 11.27 2.03 -8.44
CA VAL A 152 10.80 2.44 -9.77
C VAL A 152 10.51 3.94 -9.81
N LYS A 153 10.73 4.56 -10.97
CA LYS A 153 10.26 5.92 -11.25
C LYS A 153 8.87 5.85 -11.88
N TYR A 154 7.90 6.51 -11.25
CA TYR A 154 6.53 6.59 -11.71
C TYR A 154 5.88 7.87 -11.21
N PHE A 155 5.64 8.82 -12.11
CA PHE A 155 4.91 10.05 -11.77
C PHE A 155 3.41 9.76 -11.74
N TYR A 156 2.76 10.10 -10.63
CA TYR A 156 1.33 10.00 -10.47
C TYR A 156 0.85 11.06 -9.48
N GLN A 157 -0.23 11.73 -9.84
CA GLN A 157 -0.97 12.62 -8.98
C GLN A 157 -2.45 12.55 -9.40
N HIS A 158 -3.33 12.32 -8.44
CA HIS A 158 -4.76 12.15 -8.67
C HIS A 158 -5.33 13.42 -9.31
N GLY A 159 -6.17 13.25 -10.35
CA GLY A 159 -6.69 14.37 -11.14
C GLY A 159 -5.72 14.98 -12.16
N LEU A 160 -4.45 14.55 -12.21
CA LEU A 160 -3.41 15.06 -13.13
C LEU A 160 -2.83 13.98 -14.06
N THR A 161 -3.44 12.80 -14.16
CA THR A 161 -2.97 11.67 -14.97
C THR A 161 -2.84 12.02 -16.47
N ARG A 162 -1.70 12.63 -16.81
CA ARG A 162 -1.12 12.66 -18.15
C ARG A 162 -0.35 11.36 -18.35
N ASP A 163 -0.54 10.75 -19.50
CA ASP A 163 0.08 9.49 -19.92
C ASP A 163 1.55 9.38 -19.49
N SER A 164 1.79 8.59 -18.43
CA SER A 164 3.12 8.40 -17.86
C SER A 164 4.03 7.72 -18.87
N VAL A 165 5.10 8.41 -19.27
CA VAL A 165 6.19 7.89 -20.11
C VAL A 165 6.98 6.86 -19.30
N VAL A 166 6.90 5.60 -19.72
CA VAL A 166 7.78 4.53 -19.22
C VAL A 166 9.15 4.71 -19.89
N ILE A 167 10.17 5.10 -19.14
CA ILE A 167 11.55 5.08 -19.64
C ILE A 167 12.15 3.70 -19.35
N PRO A 168 12.42 2.85 -20.35
CA PRO A 168 13.04 1.55 -20.11
C PRO A 168 14.45 1.72 -19.56
N HIS A 169 14.78 0.91 -18.55
CA HIS A 169 16.10 0.82 -17.95
C HIS A 169 17.13 0.42 -19.03
N ARG A 170 18.09 1.31 -19.36
CA ARG A 170 19.24 0.94 -20.19
C ARG A 170 20.17 0.08 -19.34
N ASN A 171 20.26 -1.21 -19.68
CA ASN A 171 21.33 -2.08 -19.20
C ASN A 171 22.70 -1.42 -19.46
N ALA A 172 23.53 -1.41 -18.42
CA ALA A 172 24.92 -1.00 -18.52
C ALA A 172 25.63 -1.84 -19.59
N VAL A 173 26.11 -1.17 -20.62
CA VAL A 173 26.99 -1.76 -21.63
C VAL A 173 28.30 -2.10 -20.93
N SER A 174 28.50 -3.38 -20.62
CA SER A 174 29.82 -3.91 -20.27
C SER A 174 30.70 -3.78 -21.51
N ARG A 175 31.61 -2.79 -21.47
CA ARG A 175 32.68 -2.66 -22.45
C ARG A 175 33.56 -3.90 -22.37
N LYS A 176 33.52 -4.73 -23.42
CA LYS A 176 34.62 -5.64 -23.74
C LYS A 176 35.87 -4.79 -23.97
N ASN A 177 36.88 -4.93 -23.11
CA ASN A 177 38.24 -4.56 -23.47
C ASN A 177 39.00 -5.81 -23.90
N LYS A 178 39.78 -5.56 -24.94
CA LYS A 178 40.57 -6.44 -25.79
C LYS A 178 41.85 -6.90 -25.11
#